data_AF-A0AAD7U3Z1-F1
#
_entry.id   AF-A0AAD7U3Z1-F1
#
_cell.length_a   1.000
_cell.length_b   1.000
_cell.length_c   1.000
_cell.angle_alpha   90.00
_cell.angle_beta   90.00
_cell.angle_gamma   90.00
#
_symmetry.space_group_name_H-M   'P 1'
#
loop_
_entity.id
_entity.type
_entity.pdbx_description
1 polymer ?
#
loop_
_entity_poly.entity_id
_entity_poly.type
_entity_poly.pdbx_seq_one_letter_code
_entity_poly.pdbx_strand_id
1 'polypeptide(L)'
;MCAKTKQHAALSYDRAEAVHDDIMGAPRWHSRDLQDNFTAQWEPEVISDVLKPYVLEHRIDTILTFDHHGISSHPNHVSLPKGVTHLLSTLQDTPEKPRPRLFSLITVPLYEKYLGPVAPISSKLLISLSQLWSRQGPSGEASDTAAARVPVAVSGWPGYARALKAMMQHRSQLAWFRWLYVSFSRYMWVNEWVEIVVPPAVTPAS
;
A
#
# COMPACT_ATOMS: atom_id res chain seq x y z
N MET A 1 44.18 7.02 -37.74
CA MET A 1 44.29 5.82 -36.89
C MET A 1 43.75 6.13 -35.50
N CYS A 2 42.98 5.20 -34.94
CA CYS A 2 42.38 5.14 -33.58
C CYS A 2 41.41 6.25 -33.17
N ALA A 3 40.09 6.06 -33.36
CA ALA A 3 39.16 5.29 -32.51
C ALA A 3 38.72 6.07 -31.25
N LYS A 4 37.53 6.68 -31.35
CA LYS A 4 36.74 7.15 -30.20
C LYS A 4 35.96 5.96 -29.64
N THR A 5 36.35 5.47 -28.47
CA THR A 5 35.61 4.43 -27.75
C THR A 5 34.67 5.09 -26.74
N LYS A 6 33.38 4.76 -26.86
CA LYS A 6 32.33 5.06 -25.88
C LYS A 6 32.67 4.36 -24.55
N GLN A 7 32.62 5.09 -23.44
CA GLN A 7 32.53 4.48 -22.11
C GLN A 7 31.32 5.07 -21.37
N HIS A 8 30.28 4.24 -21.32
CA HIS A 8 29.37 3.99 -20.20
C HIS A 8 29.42 4.99 -19.05
N ALA A 9 28.45 5.91 -19.00
CA ALA A 9 28.00 6.51 -17.76
C ALA A 9 27.09 5.49 -17.03
N ALA A 10 27.72 4.50 -16.40
CA ALA A 10 27.09 3.76 -15.30
C ALA A 10 27.10 4.73 -14.11
N LEU A 11 26.00 5.47 -13.94
CA LEU A 11 25.78 6.28 -12.76
C LEU A 11 25.78 5.34 -11.55
N SER A 12 26.67 5.66 -10.63
CA SER A 12 26.96 4.95 -9.40
C SER A 12 25.68 4.66 -8.62
N TYR A 13 25.33 3.39 -8.54
CA TYR A 13 24.50 2.83 -7.49
C TYR A 13 25.31 2.93 -6.20
N ASP A 14 25.29 4.12 -5.58
CA ASP A 14 25.98 4.36 -4.33
C ASP A 14 25.36 3.46 -3.25
N ARG A 15 26.22 2.55 -2.80
CA ARG A 15 26.10 1.63 -1.68
C ARG A 15 25.33 2.28 -0.52
N ALA A 16 24.05 1.92 -0.40
CA ALA A 16 23.26 2.24 0.79
C ALA A 16 23.94 1.63 2.02
N GLU A 17 24.56 2.47 2.84
CA GLU A 17 24.91 2.08 4.20
C GLU A 17 23.61 1.75 4.94
N ALA A 18 23.45 0.48 5.32
CA ALA A 18 22.31 0.01 6.08
C ALA A 18 22.31 0.62 7.48
N VAL A 19 21.65 1.77 7.63
CA VAL A 19 21.32 2.34 8.95
C VAL A 19 20.34 1.37 9.63
N HIS A 20 20.86 0.60 10.57
CA HIS A 20 20.24 -0.57 11.19
C HIS A 20 19.25 -0.24 12.33
N ASP A 21 18.41 0.79 12.16
CA ASP A 21 17.49 1.26 13.21
C ASP A 21 16.08 1.56 12.66
N ASP A 22 15.50 0.60 11.95
CA ASP A 22 14.05 0.58 11.73
C ASP A 22 13.44 -0.66 12.37
N ILE A 23 12.25 -0.53 12.96
CA ILE A 23 11.55 -1.60 13.68
C ILE A 23 11.27 -2.81 12.79
N MET A 24 11.20 -2.58 11.48
CA MET A 24 10.97 -3.60 10.46
C MET A 24 12.25 -4.10 9.78
N GLY A 25 13.43 -3.55 10.15
CA GLY A 25 14.72 -3.92 9.56
C GLY A 25 14.84 -3.61 8.06
N ALA A 26 13.98 -2.75 7.50
CA ALA A 26 13.96 -2.43 6.08
C ALA A 26 14.92 -1.27 5.75
N PRO A 27 15.71 -1.36 4.66
CA PRO A 27 16.54 -0.25 4.21
C PRO A 27 15.68 0.97 3.83
N ARG A 28 16.16 2.18 4.18
CA ARG A 28 15.52 3.45 3.81
C ARG A 28 16.06 3.95 2.47
N TRP A 29 15.16 4.32 1.57
CA TRP A 29 15.51 4.91 0.27
C TRP A 29 15.18 6.39 0.23
N HIS A 30 16.06 7.18 -0.38
CA HIS A 30 15.87 8.61 -0.59
C HIS A 30 15.93 8.89 -2.09
N SER A 31 14.77 9.14 -2.70
CA SER A 31 14.70 9.66 -4.07
C SER A 31 14.41 11.14 -4.02
N ARG A 32 15.14 11.94 -4.83
CA ARG A 32 14.84 13.37 -4.99
C ARG A 32 13.51 13.60 -5.71
N ASP A 33 13.05 12.61 -6.48
CA ASP A 33 11.84 12.70 -7.30
C ASP A 33 10.58 12.24 -6.55
N LEU A 34 10.74 11.66 -5.35
CA LEU A 34 9.64 11.20 -4.48
C LEU A 34 9.62 11.97 -3.14
N GLN A 35 9.81 13.29 -3.20
CA GLN A 35 9.74 14.16 -2.02
C GLN A 35 8.29 14.39 -1.59
N ASP A 36 8.06 14.51 -0.28
CA ASP A 36 6.73 14.72 0.27
C ASP A 36 6.18 16.10 -0.14
N ASN A 37 5.17 16.10 -1.01
CA ASN A 37 4.48 17.28 -1.49
C ASN A 37 2.96 17.13 -1.38
N PHE A 38 2.26 18.16 -0.88
CA PHE A 38 0.80 18.19 -0.74
C PHE A 38 0.08 18.75 -1.98
N THR A 39 0.84 19.22 -2.98
CA THR A 39 0.32 19.84 -4.22
C THR A 39 0.65 19.07 -5.49
N ALA A 40 1.67 18.22 -5.46
CA ALA A 40 2.16 17.48 -6.62
C ALA A 40 1.91 15.98 -6.43
N GLN A 41 1.57 15.30 -7.52
CA GLN A 41 1.54 13.84 -7.58
C GLN A 41 2.89 13.32 -8.05
N TRP A 42 3.31 12.18 -7.52
CA TRP A 42 4.47 11.46 -8.04
C TRP A 42 4.09 10.71 -9.33
N GLU A 43 5.04 10.67 -10.26
CA GLU A 43 4.89 9.98 -11.54
C GLU A 43 4.92 8.45 -11.35
N PRO A 44 3.99 7.68 -11.97
CA PRO A 44 3.93 6.23 -11.81
C PRO A 44 5.23 5.51 -12.22
N GLU A 45 5.89 5.98 -13.27
CA GLU A 45 7.12 5.41 -13.83
C GLU A 45 8.26 5.50 -12.82
N VAL A 46 8.42 6.66 -12.16
CA VAL A 46 9.45 6.88 -11.14
C VAL A 46 9.24 5.96 -9.94
N ILE A 47 7.98 5.81 -9.49
CA ILE A 47 7.64 4.88 -8.41
C ILE A 47 7.99 3.44 -8.82
N SER A 48 7.59 3.05 -10.03
CA SER A 48 7.87 1.71 -10.57
C SER A 48 9.37 1.43 -10.64
N ASP A 49 10.17 2.37 -11.16
CA ASP A 49 11.61 2.23 -11.29
C ASP A 49 12.32 2.08 -9.94
N VAL A 50 11.84 2.79 -8.90
CA VAL A 50 12.35 2.67 -7.52
C VAL A 50 11.95 1.33 -6.90
N LEU A 51 10.72 0.86 -7.11
CA LEU A 51 10.21 -0.37 -6.48
C LEU A 51 10.74 -1.65 -7.14
N LYS A 52 10.91 -1.63 -8.47
CA LYS A 52 11.28 -2.79 -9.29
C LYS A 52 12.51 -3.56 -8.78
N PRO A 53 13.68 -2.93 -8.54
CA PRO A 53 14.86 -3.67 -8.08
C PRO A 53 14.59 -4.37 -6.75
N TYR A 54 13.90 -3.71 -5.81
CA TYR A 54 13.62 -4.25 -4.49
C TYR A 54 12.66 -5.45 -4.53
N VAL A 55 11.58 -5.33 -5.31
CA VAL A 55 10.61 -6.42 -5.49
C VAL A 55 11.28 -7.67 -6.04
N LEU A 56 12.17 -7.50 -7.03
CA LEU A 56 12.88 -8.60 -7.67
C LEU A 56 14.00 -9.20 -6.82
N GLU A 57 14.79 -8.36 -6.15
CA GLU A 57 15.90 -8.77 -5.30
C GLU A 57 15.42 -9.57 -4.09
N HIS A 58 14.37 -9.09 -3.42
CA HIS A 58 13.84 -9.71 -2.19
C HIS A 58 12.72 -10.72 -2.44
N ARG A 59 12.36 -10.97 -3.71
CA ARG A 59 11.26 -11.88 -4.11
C ARG A 59 9.97 -11.57 -3.34
N ILE A 60 9.59 -10.30 -3.32
CA ILE A 60 8.38 -9.85 -2.63
C ILE A 60 7.16 -10.50 -3.29
N ASP A 61 6.39 -11.27 -2.52
CA ASP A 61 5.18 -11.94 -3.00
C ASP A 61 3.90 -11.10 -2.82
N THR A 62 3.95 -10.10 -1.94
CA THR A 62 2.78 -9.30 -1.55
C THR A 62 3.16 -7.83 -1.39
N ILE A 63 2.41 -6.95 -2.04
CA ILE A 63 2.56 -5.49 -1.94
C ILE A 63 1.28 -4.92 -1.32
N LEU A 64 1.45 -4.12 -0.26
CA LEU A 64 0.38 -3.38 0.40
C LEU A 64 0.52 -1.89 0.06
N THR A 65 -0.55 -1.25 -0.42
CA THR A 65 -0.57 0.18 -0.79
C THR A 65 -1.84 0.86 -0.29
N PHE A 66 -1.94 2.19 -0.41
CA PHE A 66 -3.20 2.91 -0.21
C PHE A 66 -4.13 2.72 -1.42
N ASP A 67 -5.42 2.98 -1.20
CA ASP A 67 -6.37 3.13 -2.30
C ASP A 67 -6.27 4.49 -2.99
N HIS A 68 -7.14 4.70 -3.97
CA HIS A 68 -7.22 5.94 -4.76
C HIS A 68 -7.65 7.18 -3.95
N HIS A 69 -8.13 7.00 -2.71
CA HIS A 69 -8.43 8.11 -1.80
C HIS A 69 -7.27 8.42 -0.84
N GLY A 70 -6.23 7.59 -0.78
CA GLY A 70 -5.00 7.89 -0.04
C GLY A 70 -5.19 8.08 1.47
N ILE A 71 -6.26 7.53 2.06
CA ILE A 71 -6.76 7.76 3.43
C ILE A 71 -7.18 9.21 3.70
N SER A 72 -6.27 10.18 3.49
CA SER A 72 -6.46 11.61 3.75
C SER A 72 -6.52 12.43 2.46
N SER A 73 -6.59 11.78 1.30
CA SER A 73 -6.50 12.41 -0.01
C SER A 73 -5.16 13.08 -0.30
N HIS A 74 -4.11 12.69 0.43
CA HIS A 74 -2.76 13.20 0.21
C HIS A 74 -2.25 12.76 -1.18
N PRO A 75 -1.78 13.68 -2.05
CA PRO A 75 -1.37 13.34 -3.42
C PRO A 75 -0.37 12.18 -3.49
N ASN A 76 0.63 12.16 -2.60
CA ASN A 76 1.63 11.09 -2.56
C ASN A 76 1.01 9.72 -2.28
N HIS A 77 0.03 9.65 -1.37
CA HIS A 77 -0.67 8.40 -1.08
C HIS A 77 -1.51 7.92 -2.26
N VAL A 78 -2.12 8.86 -3.00
CA VAL A 78 -2.92 8.59 -4.20
C VAL A 78 -2.04 8.15 -5.39
N SER A 79 -0.79 8.60 -5.45
CA SER A 79 0.17 8.20 -6.51
C SER A 79 0.68 6.77 -6.35
N LEU A 80 0.82 6.27 -5.13
CA LEU A 80 1.36 4.93 -4.85
C LEU A 80 0.65 3.79 -5.59
N PRO A 81 -0.70 3.65 -5.54
CA PRO A 81 -1.37 2.56 -6.26
C PRO A 81 -1.11 2.62 -7.76
N LYS A 82 -1.03 3.82 -8.36
CA LYS A 82 -0.74 3.99 -9.79
C LYS A 82 0.65 3.45 -10.15
N GLY A 83 1.67 3.82 -9.37
CA GLY A 83 3.04 3.36 -9.58
C GLY A 83 3.20 1.84 -9.42
N VAL A 84 2.53 1.27 -8.41
CA VAL A 84 2.57 -0.19 -8.21
C VAL A 84 1.83 -0.93 -9.33
N THR A 85 0.67 -0.43 -9.78
CA THR A 85 -0.04 -1.01 -10.92
C THR A 85 0.80 -0.94 -12.20
N HIS A 86 1.50 0.17 -12.44
CA HIS A 86 2.45 0.31 -13.55
C HIS A 86 3.60 -0.71 -13.44
N LEU A 87 4.17 -0.89 -12.25
CA LEU A 87 5.19 -1.92 -12.03
C LEU A 87 4.66 -3.31 -12.40
N LEU A 88 3.51 -3.70 -11.85
CA LEU A 88 2.96 -5.05 -12.05
C LEU A 88 2.54 -5.32 -13.49
N SER A 89 2.14 -4.31 -14.26
CA SER A 89 1.84 -4.49 -15.68
C SER A 89 3.10 -4.74 -16.51
N THR A 90 4.26 -4.19 -16.09
CA THR A 90 5.55 -4.38 -16.78
C THR A 90 6.32 -5.63 -16.35
N LEU A 91 5.95 -6.25 -15.23
CA LEU A 91 6.59 -7.49 -14.76
C LEU A 91 6.10 -8.69 -15.57
N GLN A 92 7.03 -9.56 -15.94
CA GLN A 92 6.70 -10.85 -16.55
C GLN A 92 6.26 -11.82 -15.47
N ASP A 93 5.10 -12.44 -15.66
CA ASP A 93 4.60 -13.49 -14.78
C ASP A 93 5.18 -14.82 -15.25
N THR A 94 6.14 -15.37 -14.50
CA THR A 94 6.80 -16.65 -14.82
C THR A 94 6.69 -17.59 -13.63
N PRO A 95 6.65 -18.93 -13.84
CA PRO A 95 6.56 -19.89 -12.74
C PRO A 95 7.71 -19.78 -11.72
N GLU A 96 8.90 -19.36 -12.18
CA GLU A 96 10.08 -19.17 -11.32
C GLU A 96 10.07 -17.85 -10.56
N LYS A 97 9.37 -16.84 -11.09
CA LYS A 97 9.23 -15.50 -10.50
C LYS A 97 7.78 -15.04 -10.69
N PRO A 98 6.86 -15.51 -9.83
CA PRO A 98 5.47 -15.10 -9.91
C PRO A 98 5.36 -13.61 -9.57
N ARG A 99 4.38 -12.95 -10.19
CA ARG A 99 4.08 -11.56 -9.88
C ARG A 99 3.57 -11.40 -8.43
N PRO A 100 3.95 -10.32 -7.74
CA PRO A 100 3.42 -10.03 -6.41
C PRO A 100 1.90 -9.79 -6.44
N ARG A 101 1.21 -10.21 -5.38
CA ARG A 101 -0.20 -9.87 -5.13
C ARG A 101 -0.29 -8.44 -4.63
N LEU A 102 -1.26 -7.68 -5.15
CA LEU A 102 -1.47 -6.29 -4.77
C LEU A 102 -2.71 -6.14 -3.88
N PHE A 103 -2.55 -5.51 -2.73
CA PHE A 103 -3.66 -5.13 -1.86
C PHE A 103 -3.67 -3.64 -1.61
N SER A 104 -4.86 -3.04 -1.66
CA SER A 104 -5.07 -1.65 -1.27
C SER A 104 -5.84 -1.53 0.04
N LEU A 105 -5.41 -0.60 0.88
CA LEU A 105 -6.09 -0.27 2.12
C LEU A 105 -7.35 0.55 1.82
N ILE A 106 -8.49 0.11 2.33
CA ILE A 106 -9.77 0.78 2.13
C ILE A 106 -9.81 2.11 2.92
N THR A 107 -10.01 3.22 2.22
CA THR A 107 -10.30 4.50 2.84
C THR A 107 -11.73 4.52 3.37
N VAL A 108 -11.88 4.69 4.69
CA VAL A 108 -13.19 4.85 5.34
C VAL A 108 -13.57 6.33 5.39
N PRO A 109 -14.88 6.67 5.40
CA PRO A 109 -15.31 8.06 5.49
C PRO A 109 -14.89 8.72 6.81
N LEU A 110 -14.77 10.05 6.81
CA LEU A 110 -14.17 10.83 7.92
C LEU A 110 -14.85 10.57 9.27
N TYR A 111 -16.16 10.36 9.30
CA TYR A 111 -16.88 10.07 10.53
C TYR A 111 -16.39 8.75 11.17
N GLU A 112 -16.09 7.72 10.37
CA GLU A 112 -15.56 6.44 10.87
C GLU A 112 -14.08 6.52 11.27
N LYS A 113 -13.33 7.49 10.72
CA LYS A 113 -11.91 7.70 11.07
C LYS A 113 -11.72 8.23 12.49
N TYR A 114 -12.67 9.01 13.01
CA TYR A 114 -12.51 9.78 14.26
C TYR A 114 -13.57 9.51 15.33
N LEU A 115 -14.46 8.54 15.13
CA LEU A 115 -15.43 8.11 16.16
C LEU A 115 -14.79 7.33 17.32
N GLY A 116 -13.46 7.21 17.41
CA GLY A 116 -12.78 6.55 18.53
C GLY A 116 -13.17 5.07 18.71
N PRO A 117 -12.98 4.47 19.89
CA PRO A 117 -13.18 3.03 20.13
C PRO A 117 -14.63 2.53 19.99
N VAL A 118 -15.62 3.38 19.71
CA VAL A 118 -17.04 3.01 19.56
C VAL A 118 -17.47 2.72 18.11
N ALA A 119 -16.69 3.12 17.10
CA ALA A 119 -16.99 2.85 15.68
C ALA A 119 -16.94 1.35 15.25
N PRO A 120 -16.04 0.50 15.77
CA PRO A 120 -15.97 -0.91 15.34
C PRO A 120 -17.23 -1.72 15.68
N ILE A 121 -18.01 -1.28 16.67
CA ILE A 121 -19.28 -1.92 17.07
C ILE A 121 -20.38 -1.60 16.05
N SER A 122 -20.47 -0.35 15.59
CA SER A 122 -21.47 0.05 14.59
C SER A 122 -21.21 -0.56 13.22
N SER A 123 -19.94 -0.66 12.77
CA SER A 123 -19.63 -1.22 11.45
C SER A 123 -19.79 -2.74 11.41
N LYS A 124 -19.46 -3.47 12.50
CA LYS A 124 -19.80 -4.90 12.62
C LYS A 124 -21.30 -5.12 12.68
N LEU A 125 -22.05 -4.26 13.37
CA LEU A 125 -23.51 -4.33 13.43
C LEU A 125 -24.13 -4.03 12.06
N LEU A 126 -23.63 -3.03 11.33
CA LEU A 126 -24.14 -2.63 10.02
C LEU A 126 -23.83 -3.67 8.94
N ILE A 127 -22.62 -4.25 8.93
CA ILE A 127 -22.25 -5.35 8.03
C ILE A 127 -23.00 -6.64 8.40
N SER A 128 -23.25 -6.90 9.70
CA SER A 128 -24.08 -8.03 10.14
C SER A 128 -25.55 -7.83 9.78
N LEU A 129 -26.08 -6.61 9.86
CA LEU A 129 -27.43 -6.26 9.41
C LEU A 129 -27.54 -6.37 7.89
N SER A 130 -26.58 -5.87 7.12
CA SER A 130 -26.64 -5.96 5.65
C SER A 130 -26.55 -7.42 5.17
N GLN A 131 -25.73 -8.26 5.82
CA GLN A 131 -25.69 -9.71 5.56
C GLN A 131 -27.00 -10.43 5.96
N LEU A 132 -27.69 -9.96 7.00
CA LEU A 132 -28.98 -10.50 7.43
C LEU A 132 -30.12 -10.08 6.47
N TRP A 133 -30.06 -8.86 5.93
CA TRP A 133 -31.03 -8.34 4.96
C TRP A 133 -30.82 -8.96 3.56
N SER A 134 -29.58 -9.24 3.16
CA SER A 134 -29.27 -10.03 1.96
C SER A 134 -29.69 -11.50 2.06
N ARG A 135 -29.93 -12.03 3.26
CA ARG A 135 -30.50 -13.38 3.46
C ARG A 135 -32.02 -13.44 3.33
N GLN A 136 -32.73 -12.30 3.34
CA GLN A 136 -34.19 -12.23 3.17
C GLN A 136 -34.64 -11.68 1.81
N GLY A 137 -33.70 -11.40 0.89
CA GLY A 137 -34.03 -11.02 -0.49
C GLY A 137 -34.60 -12.22 -1.28
N PRO A 138 -35.62 -12.02 -2.15
CA PRO A 138 -36.24 -13.13 -2.88
C PRO A 138 -35.24 -13.77 -3.85
N SER A 139 -35.31 -15.11 -3.91
CA SER A 139 -34.58 -16.01 -4.80
C SER A 139 -34.49 -15.53 -6.26
N GLY A 140 -33.27 -15.29 -6.74
CA GLY A 140 -32.99 -15.07 -8.15
C GLY A 140 -31.50 -14.91 -8.43
N GLU A 141 -30.94 -15.92 -9.10
CA GLU A 141 -29.63 -15.94 -9.80
C GLU A 141 -28.36 -15.94 -8.93
N ALA A 142 -27.87 -17.16 -8.69
CA ALA A 142 -26.51 -17.43 -8.28
C ALA A 142 -25.54 -17.05 -9.42
N SER A 143 -25.07 -15.81 -9.41
CA SER A 143 -23.81 -15.46 -10.05
C SER A 143 -22.68 -15.89 -9.12
N ASP A 144 -21.85 -16.84 -9.58
CA ASP A 144 -20.56 -17.24 -9.01
C ASP A 144 -19.55 -16.08 -9.05
N THR A 145 -19.92 -14.90 -8.55
CA THR A 145 -18.95 -13.85 -8.25
C THR A 145 -18.38 -14.22 -6.89
N ALA A 146 -17.29 -14.97 -6.91
CA ALA A 146 -16.47 -15.22 -5.74
C ALA A 146 -16.31 -13.91 -4.96
N ALA A 147 -17.07 -13.80 -3.87
CA ALA A 147 -17.04 -12.63 -3.00
C ALA A 147 -15.57 -12.40 -2.66
N ALA A 148 -15.01 -11.31 -3.22
CA ALA A 148 -13.62 -10.95 -3.05
C ALA A 148 -13.32 -11.04 -1.56
N ARG A 149 -12.53 -12.04 -1.15
CA ARG A 149 -12.18 -12.22 0.26
C ARG A 149 -11.39 -10.97 0.60
N VAL A 150 -11.99 -10.04 1.34
CA VAL A 150 -11.33 -8.84 1.85
C VAL A 150 -10.50 -9.29 3.06
N PRO A 151 -9.16 -9.46 2.97
CA PRO A 151 -8.37 -9.71 4.16
C PRO A 151 -8.51 -8.55 5.14
N VAL A 152 -9.09 -8.83 6.31
CA VAL A 152 -9.20 -7.87 7.40
C VAL A 152 -8.11 -8.18 8.42
N ALA A 153 -7.16 -7.26 8.59
CA ALA A 153 -6.14 -7.33 9.62
C ALA A 153 -6.63 -6.57 10.87
N VAL A 154 -6.89 -7.31 11.95
CA VAL A 154 -7.27 -6.73 13.24
C VAL A 154 -6.07 -6.80 14.19
N SER A 155 -5.62 -5.64 14.66
CA SER A 155 -4.57 -5.50 15.66
C SER A 155 -5.18 -5.44 17.05
N GLY A 156 -4.79 -6.37 17.92
CA GLY A 156 -4.99 -6.24 19.36
C GLY A 156 -3.96 -5.28 19.99
N TRP A 157 -3.97 -5.20 21.32
CA TRP A 157 -3.04 -4.37 22.10
C TRP A 157 -1.55 -4.52 21.72
N PRO A 158 -1.01 -5.73 21.48
CA PRO A 158 0.39 -5.87 21.03
C PRO A 158 0.65 -5.27 19.64
N GLY A 159 -0.35 -5.27 18.74
CA GLY A 159 -0.27 -4.61 17.45
C GLY A 159 -0.23 -3.10 17.60
N TYR A 160 -1.14 -2.56 18.42
CA TYR A 160 -1.16 -1.13 18.76
C TYR A 160 0.18 -0.67 19.37
N ALA A 161 0.72 -1.41 20.33
CA ALA A 161 1.99 -1.08 20.97
C ALA A 161 3.17 -1.07 19.97
N ARG A 162 3.19 -2.01 19.01
CA ARG A 162 4.20 -2.04 17.94
C ARG A 162 4.06 -0.85 16.99
N ALA A 163 2.84 -0.52 16.57
CA ALA A 163 2.57 0.65 15.73
C ALA A 163 2.98 1.95 16.43
N LEU A 164 2.65 2.09 17.72
CA LEU A 164 3.08 3.22 18.54
C LEU A 164 4.61 3.29 18.64
N LYS A 165 5.28 2.18 18.92
CA LYS A 165 6.74 2.10 18.96
C LYS A 165 7.37 2.55 17.63
N ALA A 166 6.78 2.16 16.50
CA ALA A 166 7.25 2.55 15.16
C ALA A 166 7.09 4.05 14.93
N MET A 167 5.93 4.61 15.24
CA MET A 167 5.70 6.05 15.14
C MET A 167 6.65 6.84 16.06
N MET A 168 6.98 6.30 17.23
CA MET A 168 7.94 6.91 18.16
C MET A 168 9.39 6.93 17.64
N GLN A 169 9.74 6.23 16.56
CA GLN A 169 11.03 6.44 15.88
C GLN A 169 11.07 7.77 15.10
N HIS A 170 9.91 8.38 14.86
CA HIS A 170 9.76 9.64 14.13
C HIS A 170 9.29 10.77 15.06
N ARG A 171 9.85 10.85 16.28
CA ARG A 171 9.35 11.77 17.33
C ARG A 171 9.24 13.23 16.89
N SER A 172 10.19 13.73 16.11
CA SER A 172 10.17 15.12 15.63
C SER A 172 8.96 15.44 14.73
N GLN A 173 8.33 14.43 14.15
CA GLN A 173 7.13 14.56 13.31
C GLN A 173 5.82 14.27 14.07
N LEU A 174 5.89 13.89 15.35
CA LEU A 174 4.72 13.62 16.20
C LEU A 174 4.17 14.90 16.85
N ALA A 175 3.73 15.83 16.01
CA ALA A 175 2.98 17.00 16.45
C ALA A 175 1.67 16.61 17.16
N TRP A 176 1.10 17.52 17.96
CA TRP A 176 -0.08 17.25 18.82
C TRP A 176 -1.26 16.59 18.09
N PHE A 177 -1.53 16.96 16.84
CA PHE A 177 -2.62 16.38 16.06
C PHE A 177 -2.35 14.91 15.67
N ARG A 178 -1.08 14.48 15.54
CA ARG A 178 -0.76 13.07 15.33
C ARG A 178 -1.07 12.24 16.58
N TRP A 179 -0.90 12.78 17.78
CA TRP A 179 -1.34 12.09 18.99
C TRP A 179 -2.84 11.84 19.01
N LEU A 180 -3.66 12.78 18.51
CA LEU A 180 -5.09 12.55 18.31
C LEU A 180 -5.35 11.42 17.32
N TYR A 181 -4.62 11.37 16.19
CA TYR A 181 -4.73 10.25 15.25
C TYR A 181 -4.36 8.91 15.90
N VAL A 182 -3.25 8.84 16.63
CA VAL A 182 -2.83 7.61 17.33
C VAL A 182 -3.88 7.15 18.33
N SER A 183 -4.48 8.08 19.09
CA SER A 183 -5.48 7.76 20.11
C SER A 183 -6.83 7.35 19.54
N PHE A 184 -7.28 7.98 18.44
CA PHE A 184 -8.67 7.85 17.96
C PHE A 184 -8.83 7.18 16.59
N SER A 185 -7.75 6.95 15.84
CA SER A 185 -7.85 6.37 14.50
C SER A 185 -8.21 4.89 14.52
N ARG A 186 -9.24 4.54 13.75
CA ARG A 186 -9.61 3.14 13.46
C ARG A 186 -8.43 2.33 12.90
N TYR A 187 -7.57 2.96 12.10
CA TYR A 187 -6.45 2.28 11.41
C TYR A 187 -5.36 1.78 12.35
N MET A 188 -5.32 2.27 13.60
CA MET A 188 -4.44 1.72 14.65
C MET A 188 -4.88 0.33 15.11
N TRP A 189 -6.13 -0.06 14.81
CA TRP A 189 -6.78 -1.26 15.33
C TRP A 189 -7.27 -2.18 14.21
N VAL A 190 -7.81 -1.63 13.13
CA VAL A 190 -8.42 -2.40 12.05
C VAL A 190 -7.98 -1.83 10.71
N ASN A 191 -7.40 -2.69 9.87
CA ASN A 191 -7.02 -2.38 8.50
C ASN A 191 -7.72 -3.38 7.58
N GLU A 192 -8.54 -2.86 6.66
CA GLU A 192 -9.31 -3.65 5.70
C GLU A 192 -8.65 -3.51 4.33
N TRP A 193 -8.34 -4.65 3.71
CA TRP A 193 -7.57 -4.69 2.48
C TRP A 193 -8.38 -5.35 1.36
N VAL A 194 -8.34 -4.78 0.16
CA VAL A 194 -8.93 -5.38 -1.04
C VAL A 194 -7.83 -5.73 -2.04
N GLU A 195 -7.88 -6.97 -2.54
CA GLU A 195 -6.96 -7.42 -3.59
C GLU A 195 -7.29 -6.72 -4.92
N ILE A 196 -6.28 -6.16 -5.55
CA ILE A 196 -6.37 -5.54 -6.88
C ILE A 196 -5.77 -6.52 -7.88
N VAL A 197 -6.58 -6.99 -8.81
CA VAL A 197 -6.11 -7.81 -9.93
C VAL A 197 -5.63 -6.90 -11.05
N VAL A 198 -4.32 -6.85 -11.26
CA VAL A 198 -3.73 -6.12 -12.39
C VAL A 198 -3.68 -7.06 -13.61
N PRO A 199 -4.24 -6.67 -14.78
CA PRO A 199 -4.09 -7.47 -15.99
C PRO A 199 -2.62 -7.55 -16.43
N PRO A 200 -2.16 -8.67 -17.01
CA PRO A 200 -0.83 -8.73 -17.62
C PRO A 200 -0.72 -7.75 -18.80
N ALA A 201 0.47 -7.25 -19.10
CA ALA A 201 0.69 -6.46 -20.31
C ALA A 201 0.18 -7.22 -21.54
N VAL A 202 -0.65 -6.53 -22.33
CA VAL A 202 -1.12 -7.05 -23.62
C VAL A 202 0.09 -7.11 -24.53
N THR A 203 0.61 -8.30 -24.80
CA THR A 203 1.59 -8.49 -25.86
C THR A 203 0.92 -8.10 -27.18
N PRO A 204 1.43 -7.11 -27.94
CA PRO A 204 0.85 -6.83 -29.25
C PRO A 204 0.96 -8.09 -30.09
N ALA A 205 -0.17 -8.51 -30.66
CA ALA A 205 -0.21 -9.63 -31.59
C ALA A 205 0.79 -9.35 -32.72
N SER A 206 1.77 -10.24 -32.84
CA SER A 206 2.82 -10.24 -33.85
C SER A 206 2.28 -10.29 -35.27
#